data_AF-A0A4Q5SBL9-F1
#
_entry.id   AF-A0A4Q5SBL9-F1
#
_cell.length_a   1.000
_cell.length_b   1.000
_cell.length_c   1.000
_cell.angle_alpha   90.00
_cell.angle_beta   90.00
_cell.angle_gamma   90.00
#
_symmetry.space_group_name_H-M   'P 1'
#
loop_
_entity.id
_entity.type
_entity.pdbx_description
1 polymer ?
#
loop_
_entity_poly.entity_id
_entity_poly.type
_entity_poly.pdbx_seq_one_letter_code
_entity_poly.pdbx_strand_id
1 'polypeptide(L)'
;HKLSGPLSSVLMPLLGAVAAFGIARSGKLFIRAVIGMALGFLYFVADNFALAMGSLGAYPPFLAAWAPFLLFLLIGEAVLFRTEE
;
A
#
# COMPACT_ATOMS: atom_id res chain seq x y z
N HIS A 1 -11.95 -2.88 -20.84
CA HIS A 1 -11.29 -3.77 -19.86
C HIS A 1 -9.75 -3.69 -19.85
N LYS A 2 -9.03 -3.46 -20.97
CA LYS A 2 -7.55 -3.37 -20.98
C LYS A 2 -6.94 -2.02 -20.52
N LEU A 3 -7.73 -0.92 -20.50
CA LEU A 3 -7.32 0.40 -19.99
C LEU A 3 -7.89 0.73 -18.60
N SER A 4 -8.97 0.05 -18.19
CA SER A 4 -9.64 0.31 -16.91
C SER A 4 -8.92 -0.32 -15.72
N GLY A 5 -8.14 -1.40 -15.92
CA GLY A 5 -7.33 -2.00 -14.86
C GLY A 5 -6.29 -1.04 -14.28
N PRO A 6 -5.42 -0.43 -15.12
CA PRO A 6 -4.46 0.60 -14.68
C PRO A 6 -5.15 1.83 -14.09
N LEU A 7 -6.27 2.27 -14.66
CA LEU A 7 -7.02 3.42 -14.15
C LEU A 7 -7.62 3.14 -12.76
N SER A 8 -8.23 1.98 -12.54
CA SER A 8 -8.72 1.56 -11.22
C SER A 8 -7.60 1.41 -10.19
N SER A 9 -6.38 1.06 -10.64
CA SER A 9 -5.19 0.96 -9.80
C SER A 9 -4.76 2.29 -9.20
N VAL A 10 -4.98 3.38 -9.94
CA VAL A 10 -4.71 4.75 -9.46
C VAL A 10 -5.91 5.30 -8.67
N LEU A 11 -7.12 4.86 -9.02
CA LEU A 11 -8.37 5.38 -8.46
C LEU A 11 -8.59 4.97 -7.01
N MET A 12 -8.30 3.73 -6.63
CA MET A 12 -8.46 3.27 -5.24
C MET A 12 -7.56 4.02 -4.24
N PRO A 13 -6.25 4.18 -4.50
CA PRO A 13 -5.39 5.01 -3.66
C PRO A 13 -5.81 6.48 -3.59
N LEU A 14 -6.26 7.06 -4.70
CA LEU A 14 -6.77 8.45 -4.74
C LEU A 14 -8.02 8.62 -3.86
N LEU A 15 -8.96 7.67 -3.91
CA LEU A 15 -10.15 7.70 -3.06
C LEU A 15 -9.79 7.56 -1.57
N GLY A 16 -8.84 6.68 -1.25
CA GLY A 16 -8.29 6.57 0.12
C GLY A 16 -7.65 7.88 0.58
N ALA A 17 -6.98 8.58 -0.33
CA ALA A 17 -6.39 9.87 -0.03
C ALA A 17 -7.41 10.96 0.26
N VAL A 18 -8.42 11.11 -0.60
CA VAL A 18 -9.51 12.07 -0.41
C VAL A 18 -10.25 11.80 0.92
N ALA A 19 -10.48 10.54 1.28
CA ALA A 19 -11.11 10.17 2.55
C ALA A 19 -10.25 10.53 3.78
N ALA A 20 -8.93 10.33 3.71
CA ALA A 20 -7.99 10.66 4.79
C ALA A 20 -7.88 12.18 5.04
N PHE A 21 -7.98 13.00 3.99
CA PHE A 21 -7.87 14.45 4.08
C PHE A 21 -9.13 15.15 4.63
N GLY A 22 -10.28 14.46 4.70
CA GLY A 22 -11.54 15.02 5.18
C GLY A 22 -11.70 15.11 6.71
N ILE A 23 -10.90 14.39 7.51
CA ILE A 23 -11.25 14.10 8.93
C ILE A 23 -10.21 14.56 9.99
N ALA A 24 -8.97 14.92 9.66
CA ALA A 24 -7.93 15.15 10.67
C ALA A 24 -7.61 16.63 10.97
N ARG A 25 -8.20 17.19 12.05
CA ARG A 25 -7.95 18.57 12.55
C ARG A 25 -6.93 18.67 13.70
N SER A 26 -5.87 17.85 13.66
CA SER A 26 -4.69 17.94 14.53
C SER A 26 -3.43 17.66 13.71
N GLY A 27 -2.41 18.52 13.79
CA GLY A 27 -1.21 18.41 12.94
C GLY A 27 -0.48 17.07 13.05
N LYS A 28 -0.47 16.46 14.25
CA LYS A 28 0.09 15.12 14.46
C LYS A 28 -0.78 14.01 13.87
N LEU A 29 -2.11 14.16 13.92
CA LEU A 29 -3.05 13.20 13.32
C LEU A 29 -2.97 13.23 11.79
N PHE A 30 -2.79 14.41 11.20
CA PHE A 30 -2.60 14.59 9.76
C PHE A 30 -1.36 13.86 9.25
N ILE A 31 -0.21 14.01 9.92
CA ILE A 31 1.03 13.33 9.54
C ILE A 31 0.86 11.80 9.60
N ARG A 32 0.22 11.27 10.66
CA ARG A 32 -0.07 9.84 10.78
C ARG A 32 -0.99 9.34 9.67
N ALA A 33 -2.01 10.11 9.31
CA ALA A 33 -2.92 9.78 8.21
C ALA A 33 -2.19 9.76 6.85
N VAL A 34 -1.34 10.75 6.57
CA VAL A 34 -0.54 10.80 5.34
C VAL A 34 0.43 9.62 5.25
N ILE A 35 1.11 9.28 6.35
CA ILE A 35 2.02 8.12 6.39
C ILE A 35 1.24 6.82 6.17
N GLY A 36 0.11 6.62 6.84
CA GLY A 36 -0.72 5.42 6.67
C GLY A 36 -1.25 5.27 5.24
N MET A 37 -1.67 6.37 4.64
CA MET A 37 -2.12 6.42 3.25
C MET A 37 -0.97 6.13 2.26
N ALA A 38 0.21 6.71 2.48
CA ALA A 38 1.39 6.44 1.67
C ALA A 38 1.83 4.97 1.75
N LEU A 39 1.84 4.39 2.96
CA LEU A 39 2.14 2.98 3.17
C LEU A 39 1.11 2.07 2.48
N GLY A 40 -0.19 2.37 2.60
CA GLY A 40 -1.25 1.62 1.91
C GLY A 40 -1.12 1.69 0.38
N PHE A 41 -0.75 2.85 -0.17
CA PHE A 41 -0.47 2.99 -1.60
C PHE A 41 0.76 2.18 -2.03
N LEU A 42 1.85 2.23 -1.26
CA LEU A 42 3.06 1.46 -1.55
C LEU A 42 2.79 -0.05 -1.51
N TYR A 43 1.97 -0.53 -0.56
CA TYR A 43 1.53 -1.93 -0.51
C TYR A 43 0.77 -2.30 -1.78
N PHE A 44 -0.20 -1.48 -2.16
CA PHE A 44 -0.98 -1.70 -3.38
C PHE A 44 -0.07 -1.80 -4.62
N VAL A 45 0.91 -0.90 -4.77
CA VAL A 45 1.85 -0.94 -5.90
C VAL A 45 2.73 -2.20 -5.86
N ALA A 46 3.26 -2.55 -4.68
CA ALA A 46 4.11 -3.73 -4.52
C ALA A 46 3.36 -5.04 -4.81
N ASP A 47 2.11 -5.15 -4.36
CA ASP A 47 1.26 -6.31 -4.59
C ASP A 47 0.94 -6.51 -6.07
N ASN A 48 0.50 -5.44 -6.75
CA ASN A 48 0.21 -5.51 -8.19
C ASN A 48 1.48 -5.78 -9.00
N PHE A 49 2.62 -5.23 -8.59
CA PHE A 49 3.90 -5.54 -9.22
C PHE A 49 4.30 -7.01 -9.06
N ALA A 50 4.18 -7.55 -7.85
CA ALA A 50 4.49 -8.96 -7.57
C ALA A 50 3.57 -9.90 -8.36
N LEU A 51 2.27 -9.60 -8.46
CA LEU A 51 1.32 -10.36 -9.28
C LEU A 51 1.67 -10.28 -10.77
N ALA A 52 2.03 -9.11 -11.29
CA ALA A 52 2.47 -8.95 -12.67
C ALA A 52 3.73 -9.80 -12.95
N MET A 53 4.73 -9.74 -12.07
CA MET A 53 5.96 -10.54 -12.17
C MET A 53 5.68 -12.05 -12.08
N GLY A 54 4.73 -12.47 -11.24
CA GLY A 54 4.25 -13.85 -11.18
C GLY A 54 3.60 -14.30 -12.49
N SER A 55 2.76 -13.44 -13.10
CA SER A 55 2.11 -13.74 -14.39
C SER A 55 3.09 -13.82 -15.57
N LEU A 56 4.21 -13.09 -15.48
CA LEU A 56 5.31 -13.13 -16.46
C LEU A 56 6.24 -14.33 -16.27
N GLY A 57 6.04 -15.14 -15.22
CA GLY A 57 6.89 -16.28 -14.87
C GLY A 57 8.23 -15.90 -14.24
N ALA A 58 8.46 -14.62 -13.94
CA ALA A 58 9.69 -14.15 -13.31
C ALA A 58 9.74 -14.52 -11.81
N TYR A 59 8.58 -14.56 -11.13
CA TYR A 59 8.45 -15.00 -9.74
C TYR A 59 7.65 -16.30 -9.61
N PRO A 60 8.07 -17.22 -8.73
CA PRO A 60 7.22 -18.33 -8.33
C PRO A 60 5.88 -17.81 -7.76
N PRO A 61 4.73 -18.45 -8.05
CA PRO A 61 3.41 -17.99 -7.58
C PRO A 61 3.33 -17.79 -6.07
N PHE A 62 4.02 -18.65 -5.30
CA PHE A 62 4.12 -18.51 -3.86
C PHE A 62 4.83 -17.21 -3.45
N LEU A 63 5.96 -16.87 -4.07
CA LEU A 63 6.67 -15.64 -3.74
C LEU A 63 5.85 -14.40 -4.12
N ALA A 64 5.18 -14.43 -5.28
CA ALA A 64 4.32 -13.34 -5.72
C ALA A 64 3.15 -13.05 -4.77
N ALA A 65 2.57 -14.09 -4.16
CA ALA A 65 1.43 -13.95 -3.24
C ALA A 65 1.83 -13.49 -1.82
N TRP A 66 3.01 -13.87 -1.34
CA TRP A 66 3.38 -13.68 0.07
C TRP A 66 4.40 -12.55 0.30
N ALA A 67 5.23 -12.21 -0.69
CA ALA A 67 6.28 -11.22 -0.51
C ALA A 67 5.74 -9.81 -0.16
N PRO A 68 4.70 -9.27 -0.83
CA PRO A 68 4.14 -7.96 -0.48
C PRO A 68 3.58 -7.94 0.94
N PHE A 69 2.83 -8.98 1.32
CA PHE A 69 2.26 -9.11 2.66
C PHE A 69 3.34 -9.11 3.75
N LEU A 70 4.34 -9.99 3.64
CA LEU A 70 5.38 -10.13 4.65
C LEU A 70 6.24 -8.87 4.77
N LEU A 71 6.57 -8.22 3.64
CA LEU A 71 7.36 -6.99 3.63
C LEU A 71 6.64 -5.86 4.38
N PHE A 72 5.35 -5.64 4.11
CA PHE A 72 4.58 -4.58 4.77
C PHE A 72 4.19 -4.91 6.20
N LEU A 73 4.05 -6.20 6.56
CA LEU A 73 3.92 -6.64 7.95
C LEU A 73 5.15 -6.25 8.76
N LEU A 74 6.35 -6.55 8.26
CA LEU A 74 7.61 -6.19 8.94
C LEU A 74 7.81 -4.68 9.04
N ILE A 75 7.47 -3.91 7.99
CA ILE A 75 7.51 -2.45 8.04
C ILE A 75 6.50 -1.91 9.07
N GLY A 76 5.28 -2.44 9.09
CA GLY A 76 4.24 -2.06 10.04
C GLY A 76 4.66 -2.30 11.48
N GLU A 77 5.22 -3.47 11.78
CA GLU A 77 5.80 -3.77 13.10
C GLU A 77 6.95 -2.83 13.44
N ALA A 78 7.92 -2.64 12.55
CA ALA A 78 9.07 -1.74 12.80
C ALA A 78 8.63 -0.30 13.08
N VAL A 79 7.59 0.19 12.39
CA VAL A 79 7.00 1.50 12.64
C VAL A 79 6.30 1.51 14.00
N LEU A 80 5.51 0.49 14.33
CA LEU A 80 4.81 0.39 15.62
C LEU A 80 5.79 0.44 16.78
N PHE A 81 6.80 -0.44 16.78
CA PHE A 81 7.85 -0.49 17.80
C PHE A 81 8.57 0.84 17.99
N ARG A 82 8.86 1.57 16.91
CA ARG A 82 9.55 2.87 16.98
C ARG A 82 8.66 4.03 17.40
N THR A 83 7.33 3.86 17.35
CA THR A 83 6.37 4.86 17.80
C THR A 83 5.88 4.65 19.24
N GLU A 84 6.19 3.50 19.83
CA GLU A 84 5.86 3.16 21.22
C GLU A 84 6.97 3.55 22.23
N GLU A 85 8.10 4.12 21.76
CA GLU A 85 9.11 4.82 22.58
C GLU A 85 8.83 6.32 22.71
#